data_AF-V6IZF5-F1
#
_entry.id   AF-V6IZF5-F1
#
_cell.length_a   1.000
_cell.length_b   1.000
_cell.length_c   1.000
_cell.angle_alpha   90.00
_cell.angle_beta   90.00
_cell.angle_gamma   90.00
#
_symmetry.space_group_name_H-M   'P 1'
#
loop_
_entity.id
_entity.type
_entity.pdbx_description
1 polymer ?
#
loop_
_entity_poly.entity_id
_entity_poly.type
_entity_poly.pdbx_seq_one_letter_code
_entity_poly.pdbx_strand_id
1 'polypeptide(L)' 'MEEEKVISLAEKIIQMDLKRDELYEELIVLSGNRASEILRTVQNR' A
#
# COMPACT_ATOMS: atom_id res chain seq x y z
N MET A 1 4.42 -11.24 25.25
CA MET A 1 4.82 -12.22 24.21
C MET A 1 3.88 -12.24 23.00
N GLU A 2 2.62 -12.69 23.10
CA GLU A 2 1.71 -12.65 21.92
C GLU A 2 1.21 -11.23 21.62
N GLU A 3 0.88 -10.45 22.65
CA GLU A 3 0.41 -9.07 22.51
C GLU A 3 1.44 -8.13 21.86
N GLU A 4 2.70 -8.18 22.29
CA GLU A 4 3.79 -7.40 21.67
C GLU A 4 3.99 -7.77 20.20
N LYS A 5 3.80 -9.05 19.85
CA LYS A 5 3.88 -9.51 18.46
C LYS A 5 2.70 -8.99 17.65
N VAL A 6 1.49 -8.97 18.21
CA VAL A 6 0.29 -8.41 17.58
C VAL A 6 0.47 -6.90 17.35
N ILE A 7 0.94 -6.16 18.34
CA ILE A 7 1.20 -4.72 18.24
C ILE A 7 2.27 -4.46 17.18
N SER A 8 3.38 -5.19 17.20
CA SER A 8 4.43 -5.04 16.18
C SER A 8 3.93 -5.33 14.77
N LEU A 9 3.02 -6.30 14.59
CA LEU A 9 2.39 -6.54 13.30
C LEU A 9 1.47 -5.40 12.88
N ALA A 10 0.68 -4.86 13.80
CA ALA A 10 -0.20 -3.72 13.54
C ALA A 10 0.60 -2.48 13.11
N GLU A 11 1.70 -2.18 13.81
CA GLU A 11 2.61 -1.08 13.45
C GLU A 11 3.18 -1.25 12.04
N LYS A 12 3.61 -2.47 11.69
CA LYS A 12 4.13 -2.76 10.34
C LYS A 12 3.06 -2.57 9.27
N ILE A 13 1.83 -3.01 9.52
CA ILE A 13 0.71 -2.82 8.59
C ILE A 13 0.48 -1.32 8.36
N ILE A 14 0.45 -0.52 9.43
CA ILE A 14 0.27 0.94 9.32
C ILE A 14 1.39 1.57 8.49
N GLN A 15 2.65 1.19 8.73
CA GLN A 15 3.77 1.70 7.94
C GLN A 15 3.69 1.29 6.46
N MET A 16 3.22 0.07 6.18
CA MET A 16 2.99 -0.38 4.81
C MET A 16 1.85 0.37 4.13
N ASP A 17 0.77 0.68 4.86
CA ASP A 17 -0.34 1.48 4.34
C ASP A 17 0.10 2.90 3.99
N LEU A 18 0.85 3.56 4.88
CA LEU A 18 1.43 4.88 4.60
C LEU A 18 2.32 4.83 3.36
N LYS A 19 3.19 3.81 3.25
CA LYS A 19 4.07 3.70 2.10
C LYS A 19 3.31 3.40 0.80
N ARG A 20 2.24 2.61 0.87
CA ARG A 20 1.36 2.34 -0.26
C ARG A 20 0.74 3.63 -0.76
N ASP A 21 0.28 4.50 0.12
CA ASP A 21 -0.39 5.74 -0.25
C ASP A 21 0.58 6.69 -0.97
N GLU A 22 1.80 6.86 -0.46
CA GLU A 22 2.88 7.63 -1.15
C GLU A 22 3.14 7.10 -2.57
N LEU A 23 3.34 5.79 -2.71
CA LEU A 23 3.61 5.16 -4.01
C LEU A 23 2.41 5.27 -4.95
N TYR A 24 1.19 5.25 -4.42
CA TYR A 24 -0.02 5.39 -5.21
C TYR A 24 -0.20 6.81 -5.71
N GLU A 25 0.17 7.83 -4.92
CA GLU A 25 0.22 9.22 -5.37
C GLU A 25 1.24 9.39 -6.52
N GLU A 26 2.44 8.84 -6.40
CA GLU A 26 3.43 8.82 -7.49
C GLU A 26 2.88 8.13 -8.75
N LEU A 27 2.19 7.00 -8.58
CA LEU A 27 1.54 6.29 -9.69
C LEU A 27 0.46 7.15 -10.36
N ILE A 28 -0.34 7.89 -9.58
CA ILE A 28 -1.33 8.85 -10.09
C ILE A 28 -0.64 9.97 -10.87
N VAL A 29 0.45 10.54 -10.36
CA VAL A 29 1.21 11.59 -11.07
C VAL A 29 1.70 11.10 -12.43
N LEU A 30 2.17 9.85 -12.51
CA LEU A 30 2.71 9.27 -13.75
C LEU A 30 1.63 8.78 -14.74
N SER A 31 0.51 8.26 -14.23
CA SER A 31 -0.47 7.52 -15.04
C SER A 31 -1.84 8.20 -15.14
N GLY A 32 -2.04 9.29 -14.39
CA GLY A 32 -3.31 9.99 -14.28
C GLY A 32 -4.46 9.06 -13.93
N ASN A 33 -5.56 9.18 -14.69
CA ASN A 33 -6.78 8.40 -14.48
C ASN A 33 -6.62 6.88 -14.67
N ARG A 34 -5.49 6.41 -15.20
CA ARG A 34 -5.22 4.98 -15.40
C ARG A 34 -4.53 4.30 -14.21
N ALA A 35 -4.10 5.06 -13.20
CA ALA A 35 -3.38 4.52 -12.05
C ALA A 35 -4.11 3.36 -11.36
N SER A 36 -5.42 3.49 -11.17
CA SER A 36 -6.26 2.45 -10.55
C SER A 36 -6.36 1.18 -11.40
N GLU A 37 -6.54 1.32 -12.72
CA GLU A 37 -6.60 0.21 -13.68
C GLU A 37 -5.28 -0.55 -13.73
N ILE A 38 -4.16 0.17 -13.78
CA ILE A 38 -2.81 -0.41 -13.80
C ILE A 38 -2.55 -1.17 -12.50
N LEU A 39 -2.80 -0.55 -11.34
CA LEU A 39 -2.63 -1.21 -10.06
C LEU A 39 -3.48 -2.48 -9.96
N ARG A 40 -4.75 -2.41 -10.39
CA ARG A 40 -5.67 -3.56 -10.41
C ARG A 40 -5.19 -4.68 -11.33
N THR A 41 -4.61 -4.32 -12.48
CA THR A 41 -4.05 -5.29 -13.42
C THR A 41 -2.88 -6.04 -12.81
N VAL A 42 -2.01 -5.35 -12.05
CA VAL A 42 -0.87 -5.99 -11.37
C VAL A 42 -1.34 -6.83 -10.18
N GLN A 43 -2.33 -6.38 -9.41
CA GLN A 43 -2.88 -7.11 -8.25
C GLN A 43 -3.58 -8.43 -8.60
N ASN A 44 -4.16 -8.55 -9.79
CA ASN A 44 -4.88 -9.75 -10.23
C ASN A 44 -4.02 -10.69 -11.09
N ARG A 45 -2.71 -10.48 -11.16
CA ARG A 45 -1.74 -11.43 -11.73
C ARG A 45 -1.33 -12.42 -10.66
#